data_AF-A0A5J4PD67-F1
#
_entry.id   AF-A0A5J4PD67-F1
#
_cell.length_a   1.000
_cell.length_b   1.000
_cell.length_c   1.000
_cell.angle_alpha   90.00
_cell.angle_beta   90.00
_cell.angle_gamma   90.00
#
_symmetry.space_group_name_H-M   'P 1'
#
loop_
_entity.id
_entity.type
_entity.pdbx_description
1 polymer ?
#
loop_
_entity_poly.entity_id
_entity_poly.type
_entity_poly.pdbx_seq_one_letter_code
_entity_poly.pdbx_strand_id
1 'polypeptide(L)' 'MKQLKTVPHLSDTELLQHLSKQKDLRAFRDWQIITAVQTNTGGKAKEIASVLGVSISKVYHVLQQYNQLGVSW' A
#
# COMPACT_ATOMS: atom_id res chain seq x y z
N MET A 1 -18.43 5.01 -3.52
CA MET A 1 -17.09 5.10 -2.90
C MET A 1 -16.06 4.84 -3.98
N LYS A 2 -15.04 5.70 -4.13
CA LYS A 2 -13.97 5.48 -5.12
C LYS A 2 -13.21 4.20 -4.80
N GLN A 3 -12.97 3.37 -5.82
CA GLN A 3 -12.07 2.22 -5.69
C GLN A 3 -10.65 2.73 -5.40
N LEU A 4 -9.94 2.06 -4.49
CA LEU A 4 -8.53 2.33 -4.26
C LEU A 4 -7.72 1.79 -5.43
N LYS A 5 -6.76 2.58 -5.90
CA LYS A 5 -5.80 2.18 -6.92
C LYS A 5 -4.45 2.81 -6.62
N THR A 6 -3.39 2.04 -6.81
CA THR A 6 -2.02 2.56 -6.87
C THR A 6 -1.71 3.00 -8.29
N VAL A 7 -0.83 3.99 -8.44
CA VAL A 7 -0.10 4.20 -9.68
C VAL A 7 0.95 3.08 -9.77
N PRO A 8 1.06 2.33 -10.88
CA PRO A 8 1.94 1.17 -10.99
C PRO A 8 3.40 1.62 -11.19
N HIS A 9 3.99 2.25 -10.18
CA HIS A 9 5.41 2.63 -10.16
C HIS A 9 6.34 1.41 -10.09
N LEU A 10 5.84 0.31 -9.54
CA LEU A 10 6.50 -0.99 -9.43
C LEU A 10 5.53 -2.08 -9.89
N SER A 11 6.05 -3.14 -10.50
CA SER A 11 5.33 -4.39 -10.72
C SER A 11 5.02 -5.09 -9.39
N ASP A 12 4.08 -6.04 -9.42
CA ASP A 12 3.74 -6.83 -8.23
C ASP A 12 4.94 -7.61 -7.67
N THR A 13 5.82 -8.11 -8.54
CA THR A 13 7.05 -8.79 -8.14
C THR A 13 8.02 -7.83 -7.46
N GLU A 14 8.21 -6.63 -8.00
CA GLU A 14 9.08 -5.62 -7.40
C GLU A 14 8.54 -5.12 -6.05
N LEU A 15 7.22 -4.97 -5.90
CA LEU A 15 6.60 -4.65 -4.62
C LEU A 15 6.88 -5.71 -3.55
N LEU A 16 6.71 -7.00 -3.90
CA LEU A 16 7.00 -8.10 -2.98
C LEU A 16 8.49 -8.16 -2.60
N GLN A 17 9.38 -7.87 -3.55
CA GLN A 17 10.82 -7.76 -3.27
C GLN A 17 11.13 -6.55 -2.37
N HIS A 18 10.50 -5.40 -2.60
CA HIS A 18 10.65 -4.22 -1.75
C HIS A 18 10.15 -4.50 -0.33
N LEU A 19 8.97 -5.11 -0.20
CA LEU A 19 8.36 -5.45 1.07
C LEU A 19 9.24 -6.42 1.88
N SER A 20 9.76 -7.48 1.25
CA SER A 20 10.61 -8.47 1.93
C SER A 20 11.96 -7.94 2.41
N LYS A 21 12.42 -6.81 1.85
CA LYS A 21 13.67 -6.15 2.27
C LYS A 21 13.47 -5.16 3.41
N GLN A 22 12.23 -4.82 3.78
CA GLN A 22 11.97 -3.83 4.83
C GLN A 22 12.34 -4.38 6.20
N LYS A 23 13.23 -3.67 6.90
CA LYS A 23 13.61 -3.96 8.29
C LYS A 23 12.90 -3.05 9.29
N ASP A 24 12.46 -1.87 8.85
CA ASP A 24 11.67 -0.97 9.67
C ASP A 24 10.19 -1.37 9.66
N LEU A 25 9.57 -1.47 10.83
CA LEU A 25 8.20 -1.93 10.98
C LEU A 25 7.18 -0.95 10.37
N ARG A 26 7.45 0.36 10.40
CA ARG A 26 6.55 1.36 9.85
C ARG A 26 6.60 1.31 8.33
N ALA A 27 7.79 1.29 7.75
CA ALA A 27 8.01 1.11 6.32
C ALA A 27 7.39 -0.21 5.84
N PHE A 28 7.65 -1.32 6.54
CA PHE A 28 7.04 -2.61 6.23
C PHE A 28 5.51 -2.51 6.18
N ARG A 29 4.88 -1.86 7.16
CA ARG A 29 3.42 -1.68 7.19
C ARG A 29 2.91 -0.84 6.01
N ASP A 30 3.63 0.20 5.63
CA ASP A 30 3.25 1.07 4.51
C ASP A 30 3.36 0.30 3.19
N TRP A 31 4.44 -0.46 3.00
CA TRP A 31 4.60 -1.36 1.85
C TRP A 31 3.56 -2.49 1.83
N GLN A 32 3.09 -2.99 2.98
CA GLN A 32 1.96 -3.94 3.04
C GLN A 32 0.67 -3.32 2.50
N ILE A 33 0.40 -2.05 2.84
CA ILE A 33 -0.79 -1.32 2.35
C ILE A 33 -0.71 -1.17 0.82
N ILE A 34 0.43 -0.71 0.30
CA ILE A 34 0.64 -0.51 -1.14
C ILE A 34 0.45 -1.84 -1.89
N THR A 35 1.10 -2.90 -1.41
CA THR A 35 1.03 -4.24 -2.01
C THR A 35 -0.39 -4.77 -2.00
N ALA A 36 -1.10 -4.66 -0.87
CA ALA A 36 -2.48 -5.14 -0.75
C ALA A 36 -3.43 -4.41 -1.71
N VAL A 37 -3.27 -3.10 -1.89
CA VAL A 37 -4.12 -2.31 -2.79
C VAL A 37 -3.84 -2.64 -4.26
N GLN A 38 -2.57 -2.81 -4.63
CA GLN A 38 -2.21 -3.10 -6.01
C GLN A 38 -2.64 -4.51 -6.44
N THR A 39 -2.40 -5.51 -5.58
CA THR A 39 -2.72 -6.91 -5.87
C THR A 39 -4.20 -7.25 -5.69
N ASN A 40 -4.94 -6.48 -4.88
CA ASN A 40 -6.39 -6.63 -4.70
C ASN A 40 -7.14 -5.48 -5.37
N THR A 41 -7.11 -5.44 -6.70
CA THR A 41 -7.84 -4.45 -7.50
C THR A 41 -9.33 -4.44 -7.17
N GLY A 42 -9.79 -3.35 -6.55
CA GLY A 42 -11.21 -3.14 -6.20
C GLY A 42 -11.54 -3.22 -4.71
N GLY A 43 -10.58 -3.58 -3.87
CA GLY A 43 -10.75 -3.60 -2.41
C GLY A 43 -11.08 -2.21 -1.82
N LYS A 44 -11.94 -2.17 -0.79
CA LYS A 44 -12.26 -0.93 -0.08
C LYS A 44 -11.20 -0.64 0.97
N ALA A 45 -10.92 0.65 1.21
CA ALA A 45 -9.98 1.08 2.26
C ALA A 45 -10.29 0.48 3.64
N LYS A 46 -11.57 0.33 3.97
CA LYS A 46 -12.03 -0.27 5.23
C LYS A 46 -11.63 -1.74 5.37
N GLU A 47 -11.71 -2.52 4.30
CA GLU A 47 -11.37 -3.95 4.31
C GLU A 47 -9.86 -4.11 4.51
N ILE A 48 -9.06 -3.33 3.77
CA ILE A 48 -7.60 -3.34 3.88
C ILE A 48 -7.16 -2.88 5.27
N ALA A 49 -7.77 -1.81 5.79
CA ALA A 49 -7.51 -1.33 7.14
C ALA A 49 -7.80 -2.40 8.21
N SER A 50 -8.92 -3.11 8.07
CA SER A 50 -9.30 -4.21 8.97
C SER A 50 -8.32 -5.38 8.91
N VAL A 51 -7.94 -5.82 7.71
CA VAL A 51 -7.01 -6.96 7.52
C VAL A 51 -5.61 -6.63 8.05
N LEU A 52 -5.13 -5.41 7.80
CA LEU A 52 -3.80 -4.98 8.20
C LEU A 52 -3.74 -4.40 9.62
N GLY A 53 -4.86 -4.30 10.34
CA GLY A 53 -4.90 -3.73 11.68
C GLY A 53 -4.44 -2.27 11.75
N VAL A 54 -4.77 -1.46 10.74
CA VAL A 54 -4.40 -0.03 10.65
C VAL A 54 -5.65 0.84 10.56
N SER A 55 -5.49 2.15 10.78
CA SER A 55 -6.58 3.09 10.56
C SER A 55 -6.86 3.27 9.06
N ILE A 56 -8.12 3.54 8.71
CA ILE A 56 -8.52 3.88 7.33
C ILE A 56 -7.75 5.12 6.84
N SER A 57 -7.54 6.12 7.71
CA SER A 57 -6.77 7.33 7.38
C SER A 57 -5.33 7.01 6.99
N LYS A 58 -4.69 6.04 7.66
CA LYS A 58 -3.33 5.60 7.29
C LYS A 58 -3.31 4.96 5.90
N VAL A 59 -4.31 4.16 5.55
CA VAL A 59 -4.43 3.59 4.20
C VAL A 59 -4.49 4.70 3.14
N TYR A 60 -5.35 5.70 3.34
CA TYR A 60 -5.44 6.83 2.40
C TYR A 60 -4.15 7.64 2.32
N HIS A 61 -3.52 7.93 3.46
CA HIS A 61 -2.29 8.70 3.50
C HIS A 61 -1.15 8.01 2.74
N VAL A 62 -0.90 6.72 3.03
CA VAL A 62 0.17 5.95 2.37
C VAL A 62 -0.07 5.88 0.87
N LEU A 63 -1.31 5.63 0.43
CA LEU A 63 -1.61 5.55 -1.00
C LEU A 63 -1.48 6.89 -1.70
N GLN A 64 -1.89 7.98 -1.07
CA GLN A 64 -1.72 9.32 -1.63
C GLN A 64 -0.24 9.62 -1.85
N GLN A 65 0.59 9.33 -0.83
CA GLN A 65 2.02 9.62 -0.89
C GLN A 65 2.75 8.73 -1.89
N TYR A 66 2.48 7.41 -1.90
CA TYR A 66 3.04 6.50 -2.90
C TYR A 66 2.62 6.89 -4.32
N ASN A 67 1.36 7.25 -4.54
CA ASN A 67 0.91 7.67 -5.87
C ASN A 67 1.61 8.94 -6.36
N GLN A 68 2.03 9.82 -5.44
CA GLN A 68 2.74 11.06 -5.76
C GLN A 68 4.26 10.88 -5.89
N LEU A 69 4.88 10.09 -5.02
CA LEU A 69 6.34 10.00 -4.86
C LEU A 69 6.95 8.70 -5.39
N GLY A 70 6.12 7.68 -5.66
CA GLY A 70 6.57 6.36 -6.07
C GLY A 70 7.47 5.71 -5.02
N VAL A 71 8.60 5.17 -5.47
CA VAL A 71 9.55 4.41 -4.63
C VAL A 71 10.27 5.29 -3.59
N SER A 72 10.25 6.61 -3.76
CA SER A 72 10.87 7.56 -2.83
C SER A 72 10.03 7.86 -1.58
N TRP A 73 8.87 7.19 -1.42
CA TRP A 73 8.03 7.26 -0.22
C TRP A 73 8.68 6.58 0.99
#